data_AF-A0A917ZI58-F1
#
_entry.id   AF-A0A917ZI58-F1
#
_cell.length_a   1.000
_cell.length_b   1.000
_cell.length_c   1.000
_cell.angle_alpha   90.00
_cell.angle_beta   90.00
_cell.angle_gamma   90.00
#
_symmetry.space_group_name_H-M   'P 1'
#
loop_
_entity.id
_entity.type
_entity.pdbx_description
1 polymer ?
#
loop_
_entity_poly.entity_id
_entity_poly.type
_entity_poly.pdbx_seq_one_letter_code
_entity_poly.pdbx_strand_id
1 'polypeptide(L)'
;MAPPPVAQAPIGIPRSRVRQLMAASVGNVVEWFDWYAYSFLTVYFAEQIFPTQGGSSLVPVLSAFAVFAVGFFMRPLGGLLVGAFADRFGRKAAMTFTIMLMGGGSLLLAVTPT
;
A
#
# COMPACT_ATOMS: atom_id res chain seq x y z
N MET A 1 37.95 20.56 40.27
CA MET A 1 37.80 20.68 38.81
C MET A 1 36.42 20.13 38.45
N ALA A 2 35.41 20.98 38.28
CA ALA A 2 34.05 20.54 37.96
C ALA A 2 33.95 20.20 36.46
N PRO A 3 33.22 19.14 36.07
CA PRO A 3 33.02 18.82 34.65
C PRO A 3 32.26 19.95 33.95
N PRO A 4 32.55 20.22 32.65
CA PRO A 4 31.88 21.27 31.90
C PRO A 4 30.37 20.95 31.73
N PRO A 5 29.50 21.97 31.70
CA PRO A 5 28.07 21.79 31.52
C PRO A 5 27.78 21.19 30.14
N VAL A 6 27.13 20.02 30.13
CA VAL A 6 26.69 19.36 28.90
C VAL A 6 25.58 20.21 28.28
N ALA A 7 25.86 20.84 27.14
CA ALA A 7 24.87 21.58 26.38
C ALA A 7 23.72 20.64 25.97
N GLN A 8 22.56 20.80 26.60
CA GLN A 8 21.36 20.04 26.26
C GLN A 8 20.86 20.52 24.90
N ALA A 9 21.07 19.71 23.86
CA ALA A 9 20.51 19.98 22.53
C ALA A 9 18.97 20.06 22.65
N PRO A 10 18.30 20.99 21.94
CA PRO A 10 16.85 21.13 22.06
C PRO A 10 16.16 19.83 21.64
N ILE A 11 15.33 19.26 22.53
CA ILE A 11 14.36 18.18 22.22
C ILE A 11 13.19 18.79 21.41
N GLY A 12 13.51 19.49 20.32
CA GLY A 12 12.54 20.02 19.37
C GLY A 12 12.47 19.08 18.19
N ILE A 13 11.41 18.28 18.05
CA ILE A 13 11.18 17.52 16.82
C ILE A 13 11.05 18.54 15.69
N PRO A 14 11.96 18.58 14.70
CA PRO A 14 11.86 19.55 13.63
C PRO A 14 10.52 19.34 12.91
N ARG A 15 9.73 20.41 12.72
CA ARG A 15 8.38 20.38 12.12
C ARG A 15 8.30 19.60 10.80
N SER A 16 9.41 19.50 10.07
CA SER A 16 9.56 18.70 8.86
C SER A 16 9.41 17.19 9.10
N ARG A 17 9.86 16.68 10.25
CA ARG A 17 9.81 15.26 10.62
C ARG A 17 8.38 14.82 10.97
N VAL A 18 7.62 15.68 11.66
CA VAL A 18 6.19 15.46 11.93
C VAL A 18 5.39 15.43 10.62
N ARG A 19 5.65 16.37 9.70
CA ARG A 19 4.99 16.38 8.37
C ARG A 19 5.32 15.14 7.54
N GLN A 20 6.57 14.68 7.56
CA GLN A 20 6.97 13.44 6.88
C GLN A 20 6.33 12.20 7.50
N LEU A 21 6.22 12.14 8.83
CA LEU A 21 5.54 11.05 9.53
C LEU A 21 4.06 11.02 9.17
N MET A 22 3.37 12.17 9.20
CA MET A 22 1.97 12.27 8.80
C MET A 22 1.77 11.84 7.34
N ALA A 23 2.64 12.27 6.42
CA ALA A 23 2.58 11.85 5.02
C ALA A 23 2.79 10.34 4.85
N ALA A 24 3.70 9.74 5.62
CA ALA A 24 3.92 8.28 5.62
C ALA A 24 2.72 7.52 6.21
N SER A 25 2.14 8.03 7.30
CA SER A 25 0.96 7.43 7.93
C SER A 25 -0.26 7.46 7.02
N VAL A 26 -0.48 8.56 6.30
CA VAL A 26 -1.57 8.65 5.31
C VAL A 26 -1.38 7.61 4.21
N GLY A 27 -0.15 7.45 3.69
CA GLY A 27 0.15 6.40 2.72
C GLY A 27 -0.17 4.99 3.24
N ASN A 28 0.20 4.69 4.48
CA ASN A 28 -0.11 3.42 5.11
C ASN A 28 -1.62 3.21 5.31
N VAL A 29 -2.36 4.25 5.70
CA VAL A 29 -3.83 4.19 5.83
C VAL A 29 -4.50 3.93 4.49
N VAL A 30 -4.03 4.58 3.42
CA VAL A 30 -4.56 4.36 2.06
C VAL A 30 -4.29 2.93 1.58
N GLU A 31 -3.09 2.38 1.84
CA GLU A 31 -2.78 0.97 1.55
C GLU A 31 -3.72 0.02 2.27
N TRP A 32 -3.97 0.26 3.56
CA TRP A 32 -4.91 -0.54 4.34
C TRP A 32 -6.35 -0.39 3.84
N PHE A 33 -6.76 0.83 3.49
CA PHE A 33 -8.10 1.09 2.96
C PHE A 33 -8.36 0.31 1.68
N ASP A 34 -7.41 0.32 0.74
CA ASP A 34 -7.55 -0.37 -0.55
C ASP A 34 -7.65 -1.90 -0.36
N TRP A 35 -6.87 -2.45 0.56
CA TRP A 35 -6.94 -3.88 0.94
C TRP A 35 -8.29 -4.27 1.54
N TYR A 36 -8.82 -3.44 2.43
CA TYR A 36 -10.15 -3.66 3.00
C TYR A 36 -11.24 -3.51 1.95
N ALA A 37 -11.17 -2.47 1.13
CA ALA A 37 -12.11 -2.23 0.05
C ALA A 37 -12.16 -3.44 -0.90
N TYR A 38 -11.00 -3.94 -1.35
CA TYR A 38 -10.91 -5.13 -2.18
C TYR A 38 -11.59 -6.34 -1.53
N SER A 39 -11.29 -6.63 -0.26
CA SER A 39 -11.83 -7.79 0.46
C SER A 39 -13.35 -7.70 0.64
N PHE A 40 -13.89 -6.52 0.96
CA PHE A 40 -15.33 -6.30 1.10
C PHE A 40 -16.06 -6.32 -0.25
N LEU A 41 -15.46 -5.72 -1.28
CA LEU A 41 -16.04 -5.66 -2.62
C LEU A 41 -15.95 -7.00 -3.37
N THR A 42 -15.02 -7.88 -2.99
CA THR A 42 -14.81 -9.19 -3.62
C THR A 42 -16.09 -10.01 -3.74
N VAL A 43 -16.94 -10.02 -2.72
CA VAL A 43 -18.21 -10.77 -2.74
C VAL A 43 -19.17 -10.26 -3.82
N TYR A 44 -19.06 -8.98 -4.20
CA TYR A 44 -19.94 -8.36 -5.20
C TYR A 44 -19.43 -8.53 -6.63
N PHE A 45 -18.11 -8.41 -6.86
CA PHE A 45 -17.55 -8.51 -8.22
C PHE A 45 -17.01 -9.90 -8.58
N ALA A 46 -16.88 -10.82 -7.63
CA ALA A 46 -16.29 -12.14 -7.87
C ALA A 46 -16.99 -12.89 -9.03
N GLU A 47 -18.33 -12.90 -9.06
CA GLU A 47 -19.09 -13.58 -10.11
C GLU A 47 -19.01 -12.88 -11.47
N GLN A 48 -18.80 -11.56 -11.49
CA GLN A 48 -18.68 -10.77 -12.72
C GLN A 48 -17.29 -10.94 -13.36
N ILE A 49 -16.23 -10.94 -12.54
CA ILE A 49 -14.85 -11.07 -13.03
C ILE A 49 -14.49 -12.54 -13.32
N PHE A 50 -15.06 -13.49 -12.56
CA PHE A 50 -14.83 -14.93 -12.73
C PHE A 50 -16.16 -15.66 -12.98
N PRO A 51 -16.80 -15.49 -14.16
CA PRO A 51 -18.04 -16.18 -14.46
C PRO A 51 -17.80 -17.69 -14.58
N THR A 52 -18.23 -18.44 -13.57
CA THR A 52 -18.20 -19.91 -13.64
C THR A 52 -19.32 -20.44 -14.50
N GLN A 53 -18.98 -20.77 -15.75
CA GLN A 53 -19.82 -21.54 -16.66
C GLN A 53 -19.94 -22.99 -16.16
N GLY A 54 -20.80 -23.24 -15.16
CA GLY A 54 -21.21 -24.60 -14.75
C GLY A 54 -20.52 -25.24 -13.53
N GLY A 55 -19.86 -24.45 -12.67
CA GLY A 55 -19.28 -24.90 -11.39
C GLY A 55 -19.96 -24.26 -10.17
N SER A 56 -19.82 -24.87 -8.99
CA SER A 56 -20.36 -24.40 -7.70
C SER A 56 -20.15 -22.90 -7.46
N SER A 57 -21.18 -22.18 -6.96
CA SER A 57 -21.16 -20.72 -6.66
C SER A 57 -20.00 -20.24 -5.77
N LEU A 58 -19.27 -21.14 -5.11
CA LEU A 58 -18.12 -20.77 -4.28
C LEU A 58 -16.85 -20.49 -5.09
N VAL A 59 -16.73 -21.01 -6.30
CA VAL A 59 -15.50 -20.94 -7.11
C VAL A 59 -15.09 -19.49 -7.47
N PRO A 60 -15.99 -18.59 -7.90
CA PRO A 60 -15.65 -17.20 -8.22
C PRO A 60 -15.08 -16.44 -7.02
N VAL A 61 -15.68 -16.65 -5.85
CA VAL A 61 -15.28 -16.00 -4.59
C VAL A 61 -13.92 -16.54 -4.14
N LEU A 62 -13.70 -17.86 -4.24
CA LEU A 62 -12.41 -18.50 -3.98
C LEU A 62 -11.31 -17.99 -4.92
N SER A 63 -11.58 -17.80 -6.20
CA SER A 63 -10.60 -17.24 -7.14
C SER A 63 -10.25 -15.79 -6.81
N ALA A 64 -11.21 -14.97 -6.40
CA ALA A 64 -10.93 -13.60 -5.99
C ALA A 64 -10.13 -13.56 -4.67
N PHE A 65 -10.42 -14.43 -3.70
CA PHE A 65 -9.56 -14.62 -2.52
C PHE A 65 -8.17 -15.17 -2.86
N ALA A 66 -8.02 -15.96 -3.94
CA ALA A 66 -6.71 -16.39 -4.41
C ALA A 66 -5.88 -15.21 -4.95
N VAL A 67 -6.51 -14.26 -5.65
CA VAL A 67 -5.84 -13.00 -6.06
C VAL A 67 -5.42 -12.19 -4.83
N PHE A 68 -6.25 -12.13 -3.79
CA PHE A 68 -5.86 -11.54 -2.50
C PHE A 68 -4.62 -12.23 -1.89
N ALA A 69 -4.57 -13.57 -1.94
CA ALA A 69 -3.41 -14.33 -1.47
C ALA A 69 -2.13 -14.02 -2.27
N VAL A 70 -2.23 -13.82 -3.59
CA VAL A 70 -1.09 -13.37 -4.42
C VAL A 70 -0.58 -11.99 -3.96
N GLY A 71 -1.49 -11.11 -3.53
CA GLY A 71 -1.15 -9.81 -2.93
C GLY A 71 -0.22 -9.90 -1.72
N PHE A 72 -0.30 -10.97 -0.91
CA PHE A 72 0.61 -11.17 0.22
C PHE A 72 2.06 -11.41 -0.20
N PHE A 73 2.29 -12.07 -1.34
CA PHE A 73 3.65 -12.26 -1.89
C PHE A 73 4.16 -11.00 -2.57
N MET A 74 3.25 -10.21 -3.14
CA MET A 74 3.59 -8.96 -3.80
C MET A 74 4.04 -7.87 -2.81
N ARG A 75 3.68 -7.97 -1.52
CA ARG A 75 4.15 -7.02 -0.48
C ARG A 75 5.66 -7.12 -0.21
N PRO A 76 6.25 -8.29 0.12
CA PRO A 76 7.69 -8.45 0.22
C PRO A 76 8.42 -8.04 -1.06
N LEU A 77 7.89 -8.45 -2.22
CA LEU A 77 8.51 -8.16 -3.51
C LEU A 77 8.48 -6.65 -3.82
N GLY A 78 7.33 -6.00 -3.59
CA GLY A 78 7.16 -4.57 -3.74
C GLY A 78 8.05 -3.78 -2.79
N GLY A 79 8.17 -4.21 -1.53
CA GLY A 79 9.07 -3.61 -0.55
C GLY A 79 10.54 -3.71 -0.94
N LEU A 80 10.97 -4.84 -1.51
CA LEU A 80 12.34 -5.02 -2.02
C LEU A 80 12.61 -4.16 -3.25
N LEU A 81 11.69 -4.16 -4.23
CA LEU A 81 11.85 -3.39 -5.48
C LEU A 81 11.78 -1.88 -5.22
N VAL A 82 10.76 -1.43 -4.50
CA VAL A 82 10.58 -0.01 -4.16
C VAL A 82 11.64 0.44 -3.15
N GLY A 83 12.08 -0.43 -2.24
CA GLY A 83 13.18 -0.17 -1.32
C GLY A 83 14.50 0.05 -2.06
N ALA A 84 14.88 -0.87 -2.95
CA ALA A 84 16.08 -0.72 -3.78
C ALA A 84 15.99 0.51 -4.71
N PHE A 85 14.79 0.83 -5.21
CA PHE A 85 14.55 2.04 -5.98
C PHE A 85 14.66 3.32 -5.13
N ALA A 86 14.16 3.31 -3.89
CA ALA A 86 14.25 4.42 -2.95
C ALA A 86 15.70 4.72 -2.56
N ASP A 87 16.52 3.68 -2.41
CA ASP A 87 17.94 3.82 -2.08
C ASP A 87 18.73 4.46 -3.24
N ARG A 88 18.33 4.21 -4.50
CA ARG A 88 19.03 4.74 -5.69
C ARG A 88 18.51 6.11 -6.17
N PHE A 89 17.20 6.35 -6.10
CA PHE A 89 16.55 7.55 -6.66
C PHE A 89 15.99 8.50 -5.59
N GLY A 90 16.11 8.14 -4.31
CA GLY A 90 15.69 8.95 -3.18
C GLY A 90 14.25 8.70 -2.73
N ARG A 91 14.03 8.89 -1.42
CA ARG A 91 12.77 8.58 -0.71
C ARG A 91 11.54 9.27 -1.29
N LYS A 92 11.68 10.49 -1.82
CA LYS A 92 10.57 11.27 -2.38
C LYS A 92 10.04 10.67 -3.69
N ALA A 93 10.94 10.21 -4.57
CA ALA A 93 10.57 9.58 -5.83
C ALA A 93 9.84 8.24 -5.58
N ALA A 94 10.32 7.45 -4.62
CA ALA A 94 9.67 6.21 -4.22
C ALA A 94 8.25 6.43 -3.68
N MET A 95 8.05 7.44 -2.82
CA MET A 95 6.71 7.75 -2.28
C MET A 95 5.74 8.21 -3.38
N THR A 96 6.19 9.00 -4.35
CA THR A 96 5.33 9.39 -5.47
C THR A 96 5.01 8.22 -6.39
N PHE A 97 5.98 7.34 -6.64
CA PHE A 97 5.79 6.14 -7.46
C PHE A 97 4.75 5.20 -6.86
N THR A 98 4.80 4.93 -5.54
CA THR A 98 3.82 4.05 -4.89
C THR A 98 2.40 4.63 -4.93
N ILE A 99 2.26 5.94 -4.69
CA ILE A 99 0.95 6.63 -4.77
C ILE A 99 0.39 6.58 -6.19
N MET A 100 1.22 6.82 -7.21
CA MET A 100 0.82 6.72 -8.62
C MET A 100 0.42 5.28 -8.99
N LEU A 101 1.17 4.29 -8.51
CA LEU A 101 0.89 2.88 -8.76
C LEU A 101 -0.45 2.46 -8.14
N MET A 102 -0.71 2.85 -6.88
CA MET A 102 -2.00 2.59 -6.22
C MET A 102 -3.15 3.26 -6.97
N GLY A 103 -3.04 4.57 -7.25
CA GLY A 103 -4.08 5.30 -7.97
C GLY A 103 -4.34 4.73 -9.37
N GLY A 104 -3.28 4.30 -10.07
CA GLY A 104 -3.38 3.62 -11.35
C GLY A 104 -4.09 2.27 -11.25
N GLY A 105 -3.81 1.47 -10.22
CA GLY A 105 -4.51 0.20 -9.96
C GLY A 105 -6.00 0.39 -9.71
N SER A 106 -6.36 1.35 -8.84
CA SER A 106 -7.78 1.68 -8.58
C SER A 106 -8.47 2.21 -9.83
N LEU A 107 -7.79 3.03 -10.64
CA LEU A 107 -8.32 3.52 -11.91
C LEU A 107 -8.55 2.37 -12.91
N LEU A 108 -7.61 1.43 -13.00
CA LEU A 108 -7.77 0.25 -13.86
C LEU A 108 -8.97 -0.58 -13.44
N LEU A 109 -9.14 -0.84 -12.15
CA LEU A 109 -10.34 -1.54 -11.64
C LEU A 109 -11.63 -0.77 -11.97
N ALA A 110 -11.61 0.56 -11.84
CA ALA A 110 -12.78 1.40 -12.15
C ALA A 110 -13.11 1.46 -13.65
N VAL A 111 -12.11 1.38 -14.52
CA VAL A 111 -12.26 1.44 -15.99
C VAL A 111 -12.51 0.05 -16.59
N THR A 112 -12.24 -1.03 -15.86
CA THR A 112 -12.49 -2.38 -16.34
C THR A 112 -14.01 -2.58 -16.50
N PRO A 113 -14.50 -2.90 -17.72
CA PRO A 113 -15.91 -3.18 -17.93
C PRO A 113 -16.23 -4.54 -17.27
N THR A 114 -17.00 -4.50 -16.19
CA THR A 114 -17.61 -5.68 -15.52
C THR A 114 -18.77 -6.25 -16.33
#